data_AF-A0ABD2IW58-F1
#
_entry.id   AF-A0ABD2IW58-F1
#
_cell.length_a   1.000
_cell.length_b   1.000
_cell.length_c   1.000
_cell.angle_alpha   90.00
_cell.angle_beta   90.00
_cell.angle_gamma   90.00
#
_symmetry.space_group_name_H-M   'P 1'
#
loop_
_entity.id
_entity.type
_entity.pdbx_description
1 polymer ?
#
loop_
_entity_poly.entity_id
_entity_poly.type
_entity_poly.pdbx_seq_one_letter_code
_entity_poly.pdbx_strand_id
1 'polypeptide(L)'
;MASAPNSGPNTAALAEQERQRTLVFIGLPESNAIRPSERVQEDREATTKILDHLEVEAEPTAVFRLGRFDPQRTTPRPLKNMARLFVRPALTKDQLKKEYEERVRKRQQNPAPVAPAKQPPQTNVPTPAKENGPEPKEDSENTSKSSKVAKTFAQNENPDPFDQFLLTMEKFQKPFPQCFKK
;
A
#
# COMPACT_ATOMS: atom_id res chain seq x y z
N MET A 1 44.18 17.32 15.43
CA MET A 1 43.86 17.05 14.02
C MET A 1 42.89 15.87 14.00
N ALA A 2 41.60 16.11 13.74
CA ALA A 2 40.59 15.05 13.71
C ALA A 2 40.64 14.34 12.35
N SER A 3 40.91 13.03 12.34
CA SER A 3 40.89 12.23 11.12
C SER A 3 39.44 12.08 10.63
N ALA A 4 39.24 12.28 9.33
CA ALA A 4 37.96 12.01 8.70
C ALA A 4 37.63 10.50 8.78
N PRO A 5 36.38 10.11 9.07
CA PRO A 5 36.00 8.71 9.03
C PRO A 5 36.07 8.20 7.60
N ASN A 6 36.87 7.16 7.38
CA ASN A 6 36.97 6.44 6.11
C ASN A 6 35.61 5.81 5.75
N SER A 7 34.77 6.53 5.01
CA SER A 7 33.56 5.99 4.41
C SER A 7 33.95 5.11 3.23
N GLY A 8 33.88 3.78 3.40
CA GLY A 8 34.13 2.84 2.32
C GLY A 8 33.21 3.08 1.10
N PRO A 9 33.62 2.62 -0.09
CA PRO A 9 32.93 2.89 -1.37
C PRO A 9 31.45 2.44 -1.41
N ASN A 10 31.02 1.58 -0.48
CA ASN A 10 29.64 1.09 -0.41
C ASN A 10 28.63 2.09 0.18
N THR A 11 29.07 3.10 0.92
CA THR A 11 28.16 4.07 1.57
C THR A 11 27.42 4.95 0.57
N ALA A 12 28.09 5.38 -0.50
CA ALA A 12 27.49 6.18 -1.57
C ALA A 12 26.44 5.38 -2.37
N ALA A 13 26.73 4.09 -2.66
CA ALA A 13 25.79 3.22 -3.36
C ALA A 13 24.52 2.96 -2.54
N LEU A 14 24.65 2.75 -1.23
CA LEU A 14 23.52 2.60 -0.32
C LEU A 14 22.69 3.89 -0.22
N ALA A 15 23.34 5.05 -0.11
CA ALA A 15 22.66 6.34 -0.06
C ALA A 15 21.84 6.62 -1.35
N GLU A 16 22.40 6.29 -2.51
CA GLU A 16 21.67 6.42 -3.78
C GLU A 16 20.48 5.45 -3.86
N GLN A 17 20.65 4.21 -3.39
CA GLN A 17 19.55 3.25 -3.31
C GLN A 17 18.42 3.72 -2.38
N GLU A 18 18.75 4.33 -1.23
CA GLU A 18 17.76 4.95 -0.35
C GLU A 18 17.04 6.12 -1.02
N ARG A 19 17.79 6.96 -1.74
CA ARG A 19 17.24 8.09 -2.50
C ARG A 19 16.24 7.63 -3.58
N GLN A 20 16.53 6.53 -4.27
CA GLN A 20 15.64 5.95 -5.29
C GLN A 20 14.32 5.40 -4.72
N ARG A 21 14.27 5.10 -3.42
CA ARG A 21 13.08 4.57 -2.72
C ARG A 21 12.37 5.63 -1.87
N THR A 22 12.87 6.85 -1.91
CA THR A 22 12.33 7.98 -1.16
C THR A 22 11.38 8.80 -2.04
N LEU A 23 10.21 9.14 -1.50
CA LEU A 23 9.34 10.17 -2.05
C LEU A 23 9.35 11.41 -1.14
N VAL A 24 9.27 12.60 -1.71
CA VAL A 24 9.17 13.85 -0.96
C VAL A 24 7.93 14.61 -1.42
N PHE A 25 6.95 14.75 -0.54
CA PHE A 25 5.73 15.50 -0.79
C PHE A 25 5.89 16.94 -0.29
N ILE A 26 5.51 17.90 -1.13
CA ILE A 26 5.57 19.33 -0.81
C ILE A 26 4.13 19.86 -0.82
N GLY A 27 3.80 20.72 0.14
CA GLY A 27 2.47 21.34 0.21
C GLY A 27 1.42 20.55 0.99
N LEU A 28 1.77 19.38 1.56
CA LEU A 28 0.87 18.62 2.42
C LEU A 28 0.53 19.42 3.70
N PRO A 29 -0.76 19.64 4.03
CA PRO A 29 -1.16 20.29 5.28
C PRO A 29 -0.48 19.64 6.49
N GLU A 30 -0.07 20.44 7.48
CA GLU A 30 0.47 19.90 8.73
C GLU A 30 -0.67 19.52 9.68
N SER A 31 -0.49 18.41 10.38
CA SER A 31 -1.40 18.01 11.45
C SER A 31 -1.35 18.98 12.63
N ASN A 32 -2.53 19.35 13.13
CA ASN A 32 -2.69 20.15 14.34
C ASN A 32 -2.87 19.30 15.61
N ALA A 33 -2.69 17.98 15.51
CA ALA A 33 -2.87 17.09 16.66
C ALA A 33 -1.87 17.43 17.77
N ILE A 34 -2.35 17.40 19.02
CA ILE A 34 -1.54 17.74 20.19
C ILE A 34 -0.43 16.70 20.40
N ARG A 35 -0.76 15.43 20.17
CA ARG A 35 0.17 14.32 20.41
C ARG A 35 1.06 14.06 19.20
N PRO A 36 2.38 13.91 19.38
CA PRO A 36 3.31 13.59 18.29
C PRO A 36 2.96 12.29 17.55
N SER A 37 2.47 11.28 18.28
CA SER A 37 2.06 10.00 17.70
C SER A 37 0.88 10.16 16.73
N GLU A 38 -0.09 11.00 17.08
CA GLU A 38 -1.26 11.29 16.25
C GLU A 38 -0.83 12.06 15.00
N ARG A 39 0.06 13.05 15.13
CA ARG A 39 0.60 13.78 13.96
C ARG A 39 1.31 12.86 12.96
N VAL A 40 2.12 11.92 13.44
CA VAL A 40 2.81 10.94 12.58
C VAL A 40 1.81 9.99 11.91
N GLN A 41 0.76 9.59 12.62
CA GLN A 41 -0.29 8.74 12.09
C GLN A 41 -1.09 9.46 10.99
N GLU A 42 -1.47 10.72 11.20
CA GLU A 42 -2.15 11.54 10.19
C GLU A 42 -1.27 11.76 8.95
N ASP A 43 0.02 12.03 9.12
CA ASP A 43 0.97 12.14 8.00
C ASP A 43 1.08 10.82 7.21
N ARG A 44 1.04 9.67 7.91
CA ARG A 44 1.05 8.34 7.27
C ARG A 44 -0.23 8.11 6.47
N GLU A 45 -1.39 8.40 7.05
CA GLU A 45 -2.70 8.26 6.40
C GLU A 45 -2.81 9.16 5.17
N ALA A 46 -2.40 10.43 5.29
CA ALA A 46 -2.33 11.37 4.17
C ALA A 46 -1.44 10.85 3.05
N THR A 47 -0.28 10.25 3.39
CA THR A 47 0.58 9.66 2.38
C THR A 47 -0.05 8.45 1.69
N THR A 48 -0.68 7.56 2.46
CA THR A 48 -1.39 6.40 1.90
C THR A 48 -2.49 6.84 0.94
N LYS A 49 -3.30 7.83 1.30
CA LYS A 49 -4.33 8.39 0.40
C LYS A 49 -3.73 8.93 -0.91
N ILE A 50 -2.57 9.60 -0.88
CA ILE A 50 -1.88 10.04 -2.10
C ILE A 50 -1.44 8.84 -2.94
N LEU A 51 -0.83 7.83 -2.32
CA LEU A 51 -0.35 6.64 -3.04
C LEU A 51 -1.51 5.87 -3.67
N ASP A 52 -2.63 5.75 -2.96
CA ASP A 52 -3.86 5.13 -3.46
C ASP A 52 -4.44 5.92 -4.64
N HIS A 53 -4.47 7.26 -4.53
CA HIS A 53 -4.92 8.13 -5.63
C HIS A 53 -4.01 8.05 -6.87
N LEU A 54 -2.71 7.79 -6.69
CA LEU A 54 -1.77 7.57 -7.78
C LEU A 54 -1.75 6.12 -8.29
N GLU A 55 -2.62 5.24 -7.75
CA GLU A 55 -2.66 3.80 -8.05
C GLU A 55 -1.31 3.10 -7.83
N VAL A 56 -0.51 3.59 -6.86
CA VAL A 56 0.78 3.01 -6.51
C VAL A 56 0.59 2.03 -5.35
N GLU A 57 0.72 0.74 -5.65
CA GLU A 57 0.74 -0.33 -4.63
C GLU A 57 2.04 -0.25 -3.79
N ALA A 58 2.07 0.64 -2.79
CA ALA A 58 3.22 0.81 -1.91
C ALA A 58 2.83 1.03 -0.46
N GLU A 59 3.56 0.36 0.44
CA GLU A 59 3.43 0.61 1.88
C GLU A 59 4.52 1.58 2.36
N PRO A 60 4.13 2.70 2.99
CA PRO A 60 5.09 3.64 3.55
C PRO A 60 5.76 3.04 4.80
N THR A 61 7.09 2.88 4.76
CA THR A 61 7.88 2.30 5.85
C THR A 61 8.26 3.33 6.91
N ALA A 62 8.64 4.54 6.48
CA ALA A 62 8.95 5.63 7.38
C ALA A 62 8.42 6.95 6.80
N VAL A 63 7.80 7.75 7.66
CA VAL A 63 7.17 9.03 7.30
C VAL A 63 7.60 10.08 8.30
N PHE A 64 8.20 11.16 7.83
CA PHE A 64 8.63 12.27 8.69
C PHE A 64 8.74 13.58 7.92
N ARG A 65 8.45 14.68 8.61
CA ARG A 65 8.62 16.03 8.06
C ARG A 65 10.09 16.45 8.10
N LEU A 66 10.55 17.10 7.03
CA LEU A 66 11.88 17.66 6.94
C LEU A 66 11.94 19.05 7.59
N GLY A 67 13.04 19.33 8.29
CA GLY A 67 13.29 20.64 8.90
C GLY A 67 12.65 20.82 10.28
N ARG A 68 12.93 21.98 10.89
CA ARG A 68 12.41 22.35 12.20
C ARG A 68 11.00 22.91 12.05
N PHE A 69 10.12 22.58 13.00
CA PHE A 69 8.80 23.19 13.07
C PHE A 69 8.95 24.68 13.39
N ASP A 70 8.34 25.52 12.57
CA ASP A 70 8.33 26.97 12.74
C ASP A 70 6.89 27.46 12.58
N PRO A 71 6.25 27.95 13.67
CA PRO A 71 4.86 28.42 13.61
C PRO A 71 4.70 29.72 12.81
N GLN A 72 5.77 30.47 12.54
CA GLN A 72 5.72 31.68 11.70
C GLN A 72 5.77 31.35 10.20
N ARG A 73 6.07 30.11 9.85
CA ARG A 73 6.19 29.69 8.46
C ARG A 73 4.81 29.48 7.85
N THR A 74 4.52 30.23 6.79
CA THR A 74 3.24 30.14 6.05
C THR A 74 3.11 28.86 5.21
N THR A 75 4.24 28.25 4.83
CA THR A 75 4.25 27.04 4.01
C THR A 75 4.44 25.79 4.88
N PRO A 76 3.75 24.69 4.59
CA PRO A 76 3.94 23.44 5.31
C PRO A 76 5.30 22.81 4.98
N ARG A 77 5.86 22.06 5.93
CA ARG A 77 7.15 21.38 5.75
C ARG A 77 7.05 20.22 4.75
N PRO A 78 8.09 19.98 3.94
CA PRO A 78 8.12 18.80 3.08
C PRO A 78 8.04 17.52 3.91
N LEU A 79 7.27 16.55 3.44
CA LEU A 79 7.15 15.24 4.04
C LEU A 79 8.02 14.25 3.26
N LYS A 80 9.03 13.69 3.93
CA LYS A 80 9.86 12.62 3.37
C LYS A 80 9.24 11.27 3.75
N ASN A 81 9.03 10.44 2.73
CA ASN A 81 8.55 9.09 2.86
C ASN A 81 9.59 8.12 2.31
N MET A 82 9.87 7.06 3.06
CA MET A 82 10.60 5.89 2.59
C MET A 82 9.57 4.80 2.30
N ALA A 83 9.36 4.47 1.03
CA ALA A 83 8.36 3.49 0.63
C ALA A 83 9.04 2.19 0.21
N ARG A 84 8.45 1.06 0.60
CA ARG A 84 8.72 -0.21 -0.10
C ARG A 84 7.90 -0.17 -1.38
N LEU A 85 8.47 0.48 -2.38
CA LEU A 85 7.87 0.57 -3.69
C LEU A 85 7.91 -0.82 -4.34
N PHE A 86 6.80 -1.53 -4.27
CA PHE A 86 6.49 -2.58 -5.22
C PHE A 86 5.81 -1.92 -6.40
N VAL A 87 6.60 -1.23 -7.24
CA VAL A 87 6.08 -0.84 -8.55
C VAL A 87 5.86 -2.13 -9.31
N ARG A 88 4.65 -2.67 -9.31
CA ARG A 88 4.19 -3.49 -10.43
C ARG A 88 4.12 -2.50 -11.58
N PRO A 89 5.08 -2.52 -12.53
CA PRO A 89 4.90 -1.68 -13.70
C PRO A 89 3.56 -2.09 -14.27
N ALA A 90 2.65 -1.15 -14.49
CA ALA A 90 1.53 -1.42 -15.37
C ALA A 90 2.18 -1.69 -16.74
N LEU A 91 2.49 -2.96 -17.03
CA LEU A 91 3.10 -3.34 -18.28
C LEU A 91 2.15 -2.85 -19.36
N THR A 92 2.69 -2.11 -20.32
CA THR A 92 1.89 -1.73 -21.49
C THR A 92 1.41 -3.01 -22.19
N LYS A 93 0.29 -2.95 -22.92
CA LYS A 93 -0.25 -4.13 -23.63
C LYS A 93 0.81 -4.84 -24.48
N ASP A 94 1.74 -4.08 -25.05
CA ASP A 94 2.86 -4.60 -25.84
C ASP A 94 3.91 -5.33 -25.01
N GLN A 95 4.21 -4.83 -23.80
CA GLN A 95 5.12 -5.49 -22.87
C GLN A 95 4.51 -6.77 -22.33
N LEU A 96 3.21 -6.76 -21.98
CA LEU A 96 2.46 -7.95 -21.57
C LEU A 96 2.50 -9.05 -22.64
N LYS A 97 2.33 -8.66 -23.91
CA LYS A 97 2.38 -9.58 -25.05
C LYS A 97 3.77 -10.20 -25.20
N LYS A 98 4.84 -9.41 -25.10
CA LYS A 98 6.22 -9.92 -25.13
C LYS A 98 6.51 -10.88 -23.99
N GLU A 99 6.10 -10.54 -22.77
CA GLU A 99 6.30 -11.40 -21.61
C GLU A 99 5.53 -12.73 -21.74
N TYR A 100 4.31 -12.68 -22.30
CA TYR A 100 3.53 -13.86 -22.61
C TYR A 100 4.23 -14.75 -23.65
N GLU A 101 4.72 -14.15 -24.75
CA GLU A 101 5.48 -14.86 -25.78
C GLU A 101 6.75 -15.52 -25.23
N GLU A 102 7.48 -14.83 -24.35
CA GLU A 102 8.64 -15.40 -23.66
C GLU A 102 8.27 -16.56 -22.73
N ARG A 103 7.17 -16.46 -21.98
CA ARG A 103 6.68 -17.56 -21.14
C ARG A 103 6.30 -18.78 -21.96
N VAL A 104 5.62 -18.58 -23.10
CA VAL A 104 5.27 -19.66 -24.03
C VAL A 104 6.54 -20.28 -24.61
N ARG A 105 7.52 -19.46 -25.04
CA ARG A 105 8.80 -19.94 -25.56
C ARG A 105 9.60 -20.74 -24.53
N LYS A 106 9.64 -20.29 -23.27
CA LYS A 106 10.28 -21.02 -22.16
C LYS A 106 9.63 -22.38 -21.92
N ARG A 107 8.29 -22.47 -22.00
CA ARG A 107 7.56 -23.75 -21.88
C ARG A 107 7.87 -24.70 -23.05
N GLN A 108 8.09 -24.15 -24.26
CA GLN A 108 8.48 -24.95 -25.42
C GLN A 108 9.95 -25.42 -25.33
N GLN A 109 10.85 -24.59 -24.80
CA GLN A 109 12.26 -24.95 -24.63
C GLN A 109 12.51 -25.90 -23.45
N ASN A 110 11.80 -25.72 -22.34
CA ASN A 110 11.88 -26.57 -21.16
C ASN A 110 10.47 -27.10 -20.84
N PRO A 111 10.01 -28.16 -21.52
CA PRO A 111 8.81 -28.86 -21.09
C PRO A 111 9.07 -29.35 -19.66
N ALA A 112 8.17 -29.00 -18.72
CA ALA A 112 8.25 -29.54 -17.38
C ALA A 112 8.29 -31.07 -17.47
N PRO A 113 9.13 -31.76 -16.66
CA PRO A 113 9.08 -33.21 -16.61
C PRO A 113 7.65 -33.59 -16.22
N VAL A 114 6.93 -34.23 -17.14
CA VAL A 114 5.59 -34.73 -16.91
C VAL A 114 5.73 -35.76 -15.79
N ALA A 115 5.39 -35.38 -14.57
CA ALA A 115 5.33 -36.31 -13.46
C ALA A 115 4.39 -37.45 -13.89
N PRO A 116 4.81 -38.73 -13.79
CA PRO A 116 3.98 -39.84 -14.20
C PRO A 116 2.66 -39.78 -13.43
N ALA A 117 1.56 -39.96 -14.16
CA ALA A 117 0.20 -39.88 -13.65
C ALA A 117 0.07 -40.66 -12.32
N LYS A 118 -0.06 -39.93 -11.20
CA LYS A 118 -0.54 -40.54 -9.97
C LYS A 118 -1.96 -41.02 -10.26
N GLN A 119 -2.14 -42.35 -10.17
CA GLN A 119 -3.41 -43.01 -10.35
C GLN A 119 -4.48 -42.34 -9.46
N PRO A 120 -5.72 -42.22 -9.94
CA PRO A 120 -6.80 -41.61 -9.17
C PRO A 120 -6.99 -42.36 -7.85
N PRO A 121 -7.27 -41.66 -6.74
CA PRO A 121 -7.50 -42.30 -5.45
C PRO A 121 -8.70 -43.24 -5.55
N GLN A 122 -8.48 -44.51 -5.24
CA GLN A 122 -9.55 -45.50 -5.13
C GLN A 122 -10.46 -45.09 -3.97
N THR A 123 -11.70 -44.72 -4.30
CA THR A 123 -12.78 -44.49 -3.35
C THR A 123 -13.22 -45.83 -2.74
N ASN A 124 -12.72 -46.15 -1.55
CA ASN A 124 -13.27 -47.22 -0.74
C ASN A 124 -14.45 -46.65 0.07
N VAL A 125 -15.67 -46.96 -0.38
CA VAL A 125 -16.91 -46.76 0.37
C VAL A 125 -17.12 -47.97 1.29
N PRO A 126 -17.44 -47.76 2.58
CA PRO A 126 -18.28 -48.70 3.31
C PRO A 126 -19.65 -48.10 3.69
N THR A 127 -20.66 -48.88 3.35
CA THR A 127 -22.12 -48.81 3.60
C THR A 127 -22.50 -48.69 5.09
N PRO A 128 -23.71 -48.18 5.44
CA PRO A 128 -24.03 -47.72 6.79
C PRO A 128 -24.71 -48.79 7.67
N ALA A 129 -24.64 -48.60 8.99
CA ALA A 129 -25.54 -49.23 9.94
C ALA A 129 -25.75 -48.30 11.16
N LYS A 130 -27.03 -47.94 11.38
CA LYS A 130 -27.82 -47.96 12.64
C LYS A 130 -27.12 -47.69 13.97
N GLU A 131 -27.70 -47.12 15.01
CA GLU A 131 -29.00 -46.53 15.37
C GLU A 131 -28.85 -46.22 16.88
N ASN A 132 -29.61 -45.24 17.38
CA ASN A 132 -29.99 -44.96 18.78
C ASN A 132 -29.49 -43.63 19.36
N GLY A 133 -30.46 -42.75 19.63
CA GLY A 133 -30.36 -41.60 20.55
C GLY A 133 -30.29 -42.05 22.02
N PRO A 134 -30.54 -41.16 23.02
CA PRO A 134 -31.53 -40.07 22.99
C PRO A 134 -31.02 -38.68 23.49
N GLU A 135 -31.82 -37.67 23.14
CA GLU A 135 -32.03 -36.35 23.78
C GLU A 135 -32.39 -36.45 25.29
N PRO A 136 -32.66 -35.35 26.03
CA PRO A 136 -32.45 -33.90 25.79
C PRO A 136 -31.82 -33.18 27.01
N LYS A 137 -31.61 -31.86 26.93
CA LYS A 137 -32.09 -30.90 27.95
C LYS A 137 -31.96 -29.44 27.50
N GLU A 138 -33.05 -28.74 27.76
CA GLU A 138 -33.40 -27.35 27.49
C GLU A 138 -32.69 -26.37 28.46
N ASP A 139 -33.06 -25.09 28.32
CA ASP A 139 -32.71 -23.88 29.09
C ASP A 139 -31.52 -23.11 28.47
N SER A 140 -31.58 -21.82 28.11
CA SER A 140 -32.56 -20.76 28.33
C SER A 140 -32.18 -19.53 27.47
N GLU A 141 -33.18 -18.87 26.86
CA GLU A 141 -33.48 -17.42 26.94
C GLU A 141 -32.42 -16.49 27.62
N ASN A 142 -32.15 -15.23 27.26
CA ASN A 142 -32.75 -14.23 26.37
C ASN A 142 -31.91 -12.92 26.44
N THR A 143 -32.17 -11.99 25.51
CA THR A 143 -31.97 -10.52 25.56
C THR A 143 -30.61 -9.87 25.20
N SER A 144 -30.48 -9.56 23.91
CA SER A 144 -30.36 -8.19 23.37
C SER A 144 -29.95 -7.03 24.31
N LYS A 145 -28.80 -6.41 24.03
CA LYS A 145 -28.60 -4.96 24.23
C LYS A 145 -28.04 -4.32 22.97
N SER A 146 -28.98 -3.76 22.22
CA SER A 146 -28.76 -2.74 21.19
C SER A 146 -28.40 -1.43 21.88
N SER A 147 -27.22 -0.87 21.61
CA SER A 147 -26.95 0.55 21.85
C SER A 147 -26.72 1.23 20.51
N LYS A 148 -27.84 1.70 19.93
CA LYS A 148 -27.85 2.74 18.91
C LYS A 148 -27.21 4.00 19.51
N VAL A 149 -25.98 4.31 19.11
CA VAL A 149 -25.48 5.69 19.18
C VAL A 149 -25.56 6.24 17.76
N ALA A 150 -26.73 6.76 17.43
CA ALA A 150 -26.90 7.61 16.26
C ALA A 150 -26.16 8.93 16.57
N LYS A 151 -24.92 9.05 16.08
CA LYS A 151 -24.29 10.36 15.95
C LYS A 151 -24.73 10.95 14.62
N THR A 152 -25.54 11.99 14.73
CA THR A 152 -25.83 13.00 13.73
C THR A 152 -24.56 13.38 12.98
N PHE A 153 -24.45 12.89 11.74
CA PHE A 153 -23.45 13.31 10.78
C PHE A 153 -23.91 14.66 10.21
N ALA A 154 -23.59 15.73 10.93
CA ALA A 154 -23.74 17.08 10.41
C ALA A 154 -22.71 17.24 9.29
N GLN A 155 -23.21 17.33 8.05
CA GLN A 155 -22.45 17.75 6.89
C GLN A 155 -21.95 19.18 7.14
N ASN A 156 -20.71 19.28 7.59
CA ASN A 156 -19.97 20.53 7.51
C ASN A 156 -19.26 20.48 6.16
N GLU A 157 -19.86 21.11 5.14
CA GLU A 157 -19.31 21.19 3.78
C GLU A 157 -18.09 22.12 3.70
N ASN A 158 -17.12 21.93 4.58
CA ASN A 158 -15.76 22.36 4.30
C ASN A 158 -15.02 21.12 3.78
N PRO A 159 -14.61 21.11 2.50
CA PRO A 159 -13.78 20.01 2.01
C PRO A 159 -12.55 19.90 2.90
N ASP A 160 -12.18 18.66 3.25
CA ASP A 160 -10.93 18.40 3.96
C ASP A 160 -9.80 19.15 3.23
N PRO A 161 -8.95 19.94 3.91
CA PRO A 161 -7.79 20.58 3.29
C PRO A 161 -6.97 19.61 2.44
N PHE A 162 -6.99 18.32 2.79
CA PHE A 162 -6.39 17.26 2.00
C PHE A 162 -7.12 16.97 0.68
N ASP A 163 -8.45 16.94 0.65
CA ASP A 163 -9.23 16.77 -0.58
C ASP A 163 -9.01 17.94 -1.54
N GLN A 164 -8.89 19.16 -1.00
CA GLN A 164 -8.54 20.33 -1.79
C GLN A 164 -7.12 20.24 -2.39
N PHE A 165 -6.18 19.65 -1.64
CA PHE A 165 -4.84 19.36 -2.14
C PHE A 165 -4.86 18.33 -3.27
N LEU A 166 -5.63 17.24 -3.13
CA LEU A 166 -5.79 16.24 -4.21
C LEU A 166 -6.40 16.85 -5.48
N LEU A 167 -7.46 17.65 -5.35
CA LEU A 167 -8.04 18.41 -6.47
C LEU A 167 -7.03 19.36 -7.13
N THR A 168 -6.10 19.90 -6.35
CA THR A 168 -5.02 20.74 -6.88
C THR A 168 -4.00 19.90 -7.64
N MET A 169 -3.65 18.71 -7.15
CA MET A 169 -2.77 17.76 -7.83
C MET A 169 -3.34 17.31 -9.20
N GLU A 170 -4.65 17.08 -9.29
CA GLU A 170 -5.30 16.74 -10.57
C GLU A 170 -5.13 17.83 -11.63
N LYS A 171 -5.15 19.11 -11.24
CA LYS A 171 -4.91 20.24 -12.16
C LYS A 171 -3.48 20.28 -12.70
N PHE A 172 -2.53 19.63 -12.02
CA PHE A 172 -1.13 19.52 -12.46
C PHE A 172 -0.85 18.24 -13.27
N GLN A 173 -1.75 17.25 -13.31
CA GLN A 173 -1.72 16.16 -14.28
C GLN A 173 -2.13 16.64 -15.69
N LYS A 174 -1.38 17.58 -16.26
CA LYS A 174 -1.38 17.73 -17.71
C LYS A 174 -0.71 16.48 -18.31
N PRO A 175 -1.24 15.88 -19.38
CA PRO A 175 -0.60 14.75 -20.01
C PRO A 175 0.83 15.15 -20.39
N PHE A 176 1.81 14.39 -19.90
CA PHE A 176 3.21 14.53 -20.30
C PHE A 176 3.26 14.56 -21.83
N PRO A 177 3.80 15.60 -22.48
CA PRO A 177 3.95 15.58 -23.92
C PRO A 177 4.85 14.40 -24.28
N GLN A 178 4.31 13.47 -25.08
CA GLN A 178 5.06 12.36 -25.65
C GLN A 178 6.09 12.90 -26.66
N CYS A 179 7.18 13.47 -26.16
CA CYS A 179 8.26 14.03 -26.96
C CYS A 179 9.56 13.27 -26.72
N PHE A 180 9.56 11.94 -26.90
CA PHE A 180 10.79 11.18 -27.12
C PHE A 180 10.55 10.06 -28.13
N LYS A 181 10.49 10.45 -29.41
CA LYS A 181 10.88 9.60 -30.54
C LYS A 181 12.06 10.28 -31.23
N LYS A 182 13.25 9.75 -31.05
CA LYS A 182 14.37 9.79 -32.01
C LYS A 182 15.09 8.46 -31.92
#